data_AF-A0A2J8L5G8-F1
#
_entry.id   AF-A0A2J8L5G8-F1
#
_cell.length_a   1.000
_cell.length_b   1.000
_cell.length_c   1.000
_cell.angle_alpha   90.00
_cell.angle_beta   90.00
_cell.angle_gamma   90.00
#
_symmetry.space_group_name_H-M   'P 1'
#
loop_
_entity.id
_entity.type
_entity.pdbx_description
1 polymer ?
#
loop_
_entity_poly.entity_id
_entity_poly.type
_entity_poly.pdbx_seq_one_letter_code
_entity_poly.pdbx_strand_id
1 'polypeptide(L)'
;MNEKSCSFHSKEELRDGQGERLSAGYSPSYDKDKSVLAFRGIPISELKNHGILQALTTEANEWEPRVVSTEVVRAQEEWEAVDTIQPETGSQASSEQPGQLISFSEALQHFQTVDLSSFKKRIQPTIRRTGLAALRHYLFGPPKLHQRLREERDLVLTIAQCGLDSQDPVHGRVLQTIYKKLTGSKFDCALHGNHWEDLGFQGANPATDLRGAGFLALLHLLYLVMDSKTLPMAQEIFRLSRHHIQIERNQGKG
;
A
#
# COMPACT_ATOMS: atom_id res chain seq x y z
N MET A 1 37.10 -53.33 -1.85
CA MET A 1 37.81 -52.66 -0.74
C MET A 1 36.79 -52.20 0.27
N ASN A 2 36.89 -52.78 1.47
CA ASN A 2 36.23 -52.47 2.74
C ASN A 2 34.68 -52.40 2.77
N GLU A 3 34.09 -53.54 3.14
CA GLU A 3 32.81 -53.64 3.85
C GLU A 3 32.94 -53.08 5.27
N LYS A 4 31.85 -52.55 5.83
CA LYS A 4 31.42 -52.86 7.21
C LYS A 4 29.98 -52.42 7.43
N SER A 5 29.14 -53.43 7.54
CA SER A 5 27.75 -53.40 8.00
C SER A 5 27.66 -53.35 9.53
N CYS A 6 26.40 -53.26 9.97
CA CYS A 6 25.80 -53.79 11.21
C CYS A 6 25.74 -52.82 12.40
N SER A 7 24.70 -52.83 13.25
CA SER A 7 23.39 -53.49 13.32
C SER A 7 22.87 -53.23 14.74
N PHE A 8 21.55 -52.98 14.88
CA PHE A 8 20.62 -53.32 15.97
C PHE A 8 21.16 -53.70 17.37
N HIS A 9 20.50 -53.27 18.46
CA HIS A 9 19.34 -53.98 19.06
C HIS A 9 18.85 -53.38 20.42
N SER A 10 17.51 -53.47 20.64
CA SER A 10 16.73 -53.66 21.91
C SER A 10 16.82 -52.66 23.08
N LYS A 11 15.74 -52.10 23.66
CA LYS A 11 14.41 -52.57 24.20
C LYS A 11 14.42 -52.67 25.74
N GLU A 12 13.23 -52.42 26.30
CA GLU A 12 12.70 -52.57 27.68
C GLU A 12 12.57 -51.25 28.47
N GLU A 13 11.36 -50.71 28.72
CA GLU A 13 10.29 -51.14 29.67
C GLU A 13 10.77 -51.07 31.14
N LEU A 14 10.01 -50.74 32.19
CA LEU A 14 8.69 -50.17 32.50
C LEU A 14 8.70 -50.13 34.06
N ARG A 15 8.01 -49.14 34.66
CA ARG A 15 7.39 -49.07 36.01
C ARG A 15 7.91 -47.92 36.88
N ASP A 16 7.10 -46.93 37.25
CA ASP A 16 5.87 -46.88 38.08
C ASP A 16 6.24 -46.45 39.52
N GLY A 17 5.67 -45.33 39.97
CA GLY A 17 6.06 -44.64 41.20
C GLY A 17 5.11 -43.48 41.48
N GLN A 18 3.99 -43.82 42.11
CA GLN A 18 2.86 -42.98 42.49
C GLN A 18 3.20 -42.16 43.77
N GLY A 19 2.88 -40.87 43.78
CA GLY A 19 3.01 -39.98 44.94
C GLY A 19 1.98 -38.84 44.89
N GLU A 20 1.30 -38.62 46.00
CA GLU A 20 0.01 -37.94 46.15
C GLU A 20 -0.05 -36.40 46.01
N ARG A 21 -1.24 -35.94 45.62
CA ARG A 21 -2.06 -34.78 46.10
C ARG A 21 -1.71 -33.31 45.79
N LEU A 22 -2.72 -32.67 45.17
CA LEU A 22 -3.31 -31.33 45.39
C LEU A 22 -2.54 -30.07 44.93
N SER A 23 -3.08 -29.36 43.93
CA SER A 23 -3.73 -28.04 44.08
C SER A 23 -3.82 -27.29 42.74
N ALA A 24 -4.82 -26.41 42.65
CA ALA A 24 -5.32 -25.71 41.48
C ALA A 24 -4.30 -24.80 40.76
N GLY A 25 -4.44 -24.70 39.43
CA GLY A 25 -3.77 -23.69 38.61
C GLY A 25 -4.35 -23.65 37.21
N TYR A 26 -5.20 -22.65 36.96
CA TYR A 26 -5.73 -22.29 35.64
C TYR A 26 -4.58 -21.98 34.66
N SER A 27 -4.60 -22.53 33.45
CA SER A 27 -3.81 -22.03 32.32
C SER A 27 -4.47 -22.45 31.00
N PRO A 28 -5.01 -21.52 30.20
CA PRO A 28 -5.39 -21.80 28.82
C PRO A 28 -4.12 -21.77 27.96
N SER A 29 -3.74 -22.92 27.43
CA SER A 29 -2.79 -23.04 26.33
C SER A 29 -3.43 -22.45 25.07
N TYR A 30 -2.93 -21.31 24.60
CA TYR A 30 -3.29 -20.73 23.31
C TYR A 30 -2.53 -21.46 22.20
N ASP A 31 -3.18 -22.42 21.54
CA ASP A 31 -2.72 -23.06 20.30
C ASP A 31 -3.03 -22.12 19.12
N LYS A 32 -2.08 -21.23 18.78
CA LYS A 32 -2.23 -20.19 17.74
C LYS A 32 -1.72 -20.62 16.36
N ASP A 33 -1.32 -21.88 16.18
CA ASP A 33 -0.60 -22.31 14.98
C ASP A 33 -1.43 -23.19 14.02
N LYS A 34 -2.70 -23.46 14.30
CA LYS A 34 -3.56 -24.25 13.41
C LYS A 34 -4.35 -23.46 12.36
N SER A 35 -4.56 -22.15 12.50
CA SER A 35 -5.45 -21.43 11.56
C SER A 35 -4.76 -21.04 10.25
N VAL A 36 -3.44 -20.81 10.25
CA VAL A 36 -2.74 -20.25 9.08
C VAL A 36 -2.53 -21.29 7.97
N LEU A 37 -2.58 -22.58 8.29
CA LEU A 37 -2.38 -23.66 7.31
C LEU A 37 -3.64 -24.04 6.52
N ALA A 38 -4.82 -23.53 6.89
CA ALA A 38 -6.09 -23.87 6.21
C ALA A 38 -6.35 -23.07 4.91
N PHE A 39 -5.55 -22.05 4.61
CA PHE A 39 -5.82 -21.10 3.52
C PHE A 39 -5.13 -21.42 2.19
N ARG A 40 -4.32 -22.48 2.13
CA ARG A 40 -3.57 -22.81 0.92
C ARG A 40 -4.41 -23.67 -0.04
N GLY A 41 -5.23 -23.02 -0.87
CA GLY A 41 -5.80 -23.68 -2.06
C GLY A 41 -7.24 -23.36 -2.45
N ILE A 42 -7.92 -22.42 -1.79
CA ILE A 42 -9.32 -22.11 -2.13
C ILE A 42 -9.38 -21.04 -3.25
N PRO A 43 -10.08 -21.30 -4.37
CA PRO A 43 -10.29 -20.28 -5.39
C PRO A 43 -11.18 -19.13 -4.87
N ILE A 44 -10.81 -17.90 -5.22
CA ILE A 44 -11.42 -16.65 -4.70
C ILE A 44 -12.96 -16.62 -4.88
N SER A 45 -13.49 -17.29 -5.90
CA SER A 45 -14.92 -17.41 -6.17
C SER A 45 -15.71 -18.19 -5.11
N GLU A 46 -15.09 -19.08 -4.35
CA GLU A 46 -15.76 -19.86 -3.30
C GLU A 46 -15.75 -19.16 -1.93
N LEU A 47 -14.89 -18.16 -1.73
CA LEU A 47 -14.78 -17.45 -0.46
C LEU A 47 -16.06 -16.67 -0.08
N LYS A 48 -16.91 -16.36 -1.06
CA LYS A 48 -18.19 -15.68 -0.86
C LYS A 48 -19.29 -16.60 -0.32
N ASN A 49 -19.19 -17.91 -0.58
CA ASN A 49 -20.25 -18.88 -0.26
C ASN A 49 -20.05 -19.56 1.09
N HIS A 50 -18.82 -19.55 1.61
CA HIS A 50 -18.56 -19.94 2.98
C HIS A 50 -18.70 -18.69 3.86
N GLY A 51 -19.52 -18.73 4.91
CA GLY A 51 -19.72 -17.63 5.89
C GLY A 51 -18.46 -17.20 6.66
N ILE A 52 -17.27 -17.53 6.15
CA ILE A 52 -15.94 -17.25 6.69
C ILE A 52 -15.63 -15.74 6.61
N LEU A 53 -16.12 -15.02 5.58
CA LEU A 53 -16.01 -13.56 5.55
C LEU A 53 -16.85 -12.89 6.64
N GLN A 54 -17.99 -13.49 7.02
CA GLN A 54 -18.79 -12.99 8.14
C GLN A 54 -18.10 -13.20 9.48
N ALA A 55 -17.38 -14.33 9.67
CA ALA A 55 -16.59 -14.57 10.87
C ALA A 55 -15.52 -13.50 11.07
N LEU A 56 -14.75 -13.18 10.01
CA LEU A 56 -13.73 -12.12 10.03
C LEU A 56 -14.30 -10.72 10.28
N THR A 57 -15.52 -10.45 9.85
CA THR A 57 -16.20 -9.18 10.17
C THR A 57 -16.83 -9.16 11.55
N THR A 58 -17.16 -10.33 12.13
CA THR A 58 -17.77 -10.42 13.47
C THR A 58 -16.71 -10.23 14.56
N GLU A 59 -15.47 -10.66 14.31
CA GLU A 59 -14.30 -10.44 15.18
C GLU A 59 -13.56 -9.11 14.94
N ALA A 60 -13.99 -8.32 13.94
CA ALA A 60 -13.49 -6.97 13.67
C ALA A 60 -14.35 -5.85 14.31
N ASN A 61 -15.42 -6.19 15.04
CA ASN A 61 -16.31 -5.24 15.70
C ASN A 61 -15.82 -4.79 17.09
N GLU A 62 -14.50 -4.61 17.26
CA GLU A 62 -13.94 -4.01 18.47
C GLU A 62 -12.89 -2.92 18.15
N TRP A 63 -12.99 -2.30 16.97
CA TRP A 63 -12.50 -0.93 16.79
C TRP A 63 -13.66 0.03 17.03
N GLU A 64 -13.92 0.33 18.29
CA GLU A 64 -14.79 1.43 18.68
C GLU A 64 -14.04 2.75 18.45
N PRO A 65 -14.48 3.64 17.54
CA PRO A 65 -14.02 5.01 17.53
C PRO A 65 -14.57 5.61 18.82
N ARG A 66 -13.69 5.75 19.83
CA ARG A 66 -14.02 6.38 21.10
C ARG A 66 -14.65 7.74 20.81
N VAL A 67 -15.99 7.80 20.90
CA VAL A 67 -16.89 8.96 20.75
C VAL A 67 -16.32 10.04 19.82
N VAL A 68 -16.81 10.09 18.58
CA VAL A 68 -16.59 11.26 17.71
C VAL A 68 -17.06 12.50 18.47
N SER A 69 -16.10 13.23 19.05
CA SER A 69 -16.36 14.41 19.85
C SER A 69 -16.98 15.46 18.94
N THR A 70 -17.90 16.27 19.46
CA THR A 70 -18.57 17.35 18.71
C THR A 70 -17.58 18.34 18.10
N GLU A 71 -16.35 18.39 18.62
CA GLU A 71 -15.22 19.13 18.07
C GLU A 71 -14.70 18.57 16.75
N VAL A 72 -14.71 17.25 16.54
CA VAL A 72 -14.26 16.62 15.28
C VAL A 72 -15.28 16.85 14.17
N VAL A 73 -16.58 16.81 14.50
CA VAL A 73 -17.66 17.17 13.57
C VAL A 73 -17.62 18.65 13.22
N ARG A 74 -17.37 19.52 14.20
CA ARG A 74 -17.21 20.95 13.94
C ARG A 74 -15.95 21.24 13.13
N ALA A 75 -14.84 20.57 13.42
CA ALA A 75 -13.62 20.67 12.62
C ALA A 75 -13.83 20.16 11.20
N GLN A 76 -14.69 19.15 10.98
CA GLN A 76 -15.12 18.68 9.67
C GLN A 76 -15.98 19.74 8.96
N GLU A 77 -16.96 20.34 9.64
CA GLU A 77 -17.81 21.40 9.08
C GLU A 77 -17.00 22.68 8.76
N GLU A 78 -16.04 23.05 9.60
CA GLU A 78 -15.11 24.15 9.37
C GLU A 78 -14.17 23.86 8.18
N TRP A 79 -13.77 22.61 7.97
CA TRP A 79 -12.93 22.23 6.82
C TRP A 79 -13.71 22.20 5.50
N GLU A 80 -14.95 21.69 5.51
CA GLU A 80 -15.84 21.68 4.33
C GLU A 80 -16.30 23.11 3.96
N ALA A 81 -16.45 23.99 4.95
CA ALA A 81 -16.77 25.40 4.71
C ALA A 81 -15.63 26.18 4.02
N VAL A 82 -14.36 25.77 4.19
CA VAL A 82 -13.21 26.40 3.52
C VAL A 82 -13.20 26.11 2.01
N ASP A 83 -13.77 24.98 1.57
CA ASP A 83 -13.89 24.64 0.13
C ASP A 83 -15.03 25.42 -0.58
N THR A 84 -15.90 26.09 0.20
CA THR A 84 -17.09 26.81 -0.32
C THR A 84 -16.87 28.32 -0.52
N ILE A 85 -15.66 28.85 -0.29
CA ILE A 85 -15.37 30.25 -0.65
C ILE A 85 -15.10 30.32 -2.16
N GLN A 86 -16.18 30.30 -2.95
CA GLN A 86 -16.12 30.69 -4.36
C GLN A 86 -15.83 32.20 -4.45
N PRO A 87 -14.76 32.64 -5.14
CA PRO A 87 -14.69 34.02 -5.60
C PRO A 87 -15.63 34.12 -6.81
N GLU A 88 -16.85 34.60 -6.58
CA GLU A 88 -17.71 35.00 -7.67
C GLU A 88 -17.09 36.15 -8.45
N THR A 89 -17.12 35.99 -9.77
CA THR A 89 -17.08 37.01 -10.83
C THR A 89 -15.70 37.44 -11.35
N GLY A 90 -15.31 36.82 -12.46
CA GLY A 90 -14.71 37.56 -13.57
C GLY A 90 -13.49 36.91 -14.23
N SER A 91 -13.71 36.40 -15.44
CA SER A 91 -12.75 36.34 -16.54
C SER A 91 -11.78 35.16 -16.62
N GLN A 92 -11.85 34.48 -17.77
CA GLN A 92 -10.89 33.53 -18.30
C GLN A 92 -9.44 34.05 -18.18
N ALA A 93 -8.56 33.26 -17.55
CA ALA A 93 -7.24 32.87 -18.07
C ALA A 93 -6.33 32.31 -16.95
N SER A 94 -5.66 31.20 -17.27
CA SER A 94 -4.40 30.73 -16.65
C SER A 94 -4.47 30.06 -15.27
N SER A 95 -4.51 28.72 -15.34
CA SER A 95 -4.27 27.76 -14.26
C SER A 95 -2.79 27.76 -13.84
N GLU A 96 -2.33 28.80 -13.14
CA GLU A 96 -1.05 28.82 -12.43
C GLU A 96 -1.21 29.61 -11.13
N GLN A 97 -1.82 28.98 -10.12
CA GLN A 97 -1.82 29.52 -8.76
C GLN A 97 -0.92 28.64 -7.87
N PRO A 98 0.27 29.13 -7.46
CA PRO A 98 1.10 28.47 -6.47
C PRO A 98 0.31 28.26 -5.18
N GLY A 99 0.31 27.02 -4.66
CA GLY A 99 -0.36 26.66 -3.42
C GLY A 99 -1.62 25.81 -3.56
N GLN A 100 -2.21 25.69 -4.76
CA GLN A 100 -3.43 24.89 -4.97
C GLN A 100 -3.12 23.39 -5.03
N LEU A 101 -3.76 22.63 -4.14
CA LEU A 101 -3.71 21.16 -4.11
C LEU A 101 -4.18 20.60 -5.45
N ILE A 102 -3.55 19.52 -5.92
CA ILE A 102 -3.96 18.82 -7.13
C ILE A 102 -4.89 17.64 -6.79
N SER A 103 -5.99 17.49 -7.53
CA SER A 103 -6.83 16.30 -7.39
C SER A 103 -6.25 15.09 -8.11
N PHE A 104 -6.65 13.88 -7.69
CA PHE A 104 -6.26 12.66 -8.41
C PHE A 104 -6.69 12.69 -9.88
N SER A 105 -7.92 13.15 -10.15
CA SER A 105 -8.47 13.23 -11.51
C SER A 105 -7.68 14.21 -12.38
N GLU A 106 -7.26 15.35 -11.83
CA GLU A 106 -6.43 16.33 -12.53
C GLU A 106 -5.05 15.76 -12.86
N ALA A 107 -4.39 15.11 -11.90
CA ALA A 107 -3.11 14.46 -12.12
C ALA A 107 -3.22 13.33 -13.16
N LEU A 108 -4.29 12.53 -13.13
CA LEU A 108 -4.50 11.46 -14.11
C LEU A 108 -4.80 12.03 -15.50
N GLN A 109 -5.60 13.10 -15.59
CA GLN A 109 -5.92 13.78 -16.85
C GLN A 109 -4.66 14.32 -17.53
N HIS A 110 -3.69 14.84 -16.77
CA HIS A 110 -2.39 15.25 -17.31
C HIS A 110 -1.69 14.13 -18.10
N PHE A 111 -1.61 12.92 -17.53
CA PHE A 111 -1.02 11.78 -18.22
C PHE A 111 -1.85 11.26 -19.41
N GLN A 112 -3.14 11.61 -19.46
CA GLN A 112 -3.99 11.27 -20.60
C GLN A 112 -3.79 12.23 -21.78
N THR A 113 -3.36 13.48 -21.53
CA THR A 113 -3.24 14.52 -22.55
C THR A 113 -1.80 14.76 -23.01
N VAL A 114 -0.80 14.55 -22.15
CA VAL A 114 0.62 14.72 -22.48
C VAL A 114 1.11 13.65 -23.45
N ASP A 115 2.05 14.01 -24.33
CA ASP A 115 2.72 13.04 -25.18
C ASP A 115 3.64 12.12 -24.37
N LEU A 116 3.17 10.90 -24.11
CA LEU A 116 3.92 9.85 -23.44
C LEU A 116 4.55 8.83 -24.42
N SER A 117 4.65 9.18 -25.71
CA SER A 117 5.14 8.26 -26.75
C SER A 117 6.53 7.67 -26.45
N SER A 118 7.42 8.45 -25.84
CA SER A 118 8.77 8.01 -25.44
C SER A 118 8.72 6.92 -24.36
N PHE A 119 7.85 7.06 -23.37
CA PHE A 119 7.62 6.09 -22.30
C PHE A 119 6.88 4.85 -22.82
N LYS A 120 5.91 5.03 -23.71
CA LYS A 120 5.14 3.94 -24.33
C LYS A 120 6.00 3.01 -25.18
N LYS A 121 7.16 3.45 -25.69
CA LYS A 121 8.12 2.56 -26.38
C LYS A 121 8.89 1.64 -25.42
N ARG A 122 8.96 1.99 -24.13
CA ARG A 122 9.71 1.25 -23.10
C ARG A 122 8.87 0.19 -22.37
N ILE A 123 7.54 0.27 -22.45
CA ILE A 123 6.67 -0.72 -21.79
C ILE A 123 6.74 -2.07 -22.50
N GLN A 124 6.64 -3.15 -21.72
CA GLN A 124 6.44 -4.51 -22.23
C GLN A 124 5.11 -5.06 -21.69
N PRO A 125 3.97 -4.74 -22.34
CA PRO A 125 2.65 -5.01 -21.76
C PRO A 125 2.25 -6.48 -21.77
N THR A 126 2.98 -7.31 -22.51
CA THR A 126 2.67 -8.73 -22.66
C THR A 126 3.95 -9.52 -22.85
N ILE A 127 4.21 -10.43 -21.91
CA ILE A 127 5.29 -11.40 -22.02
C ILE A 127 4.89 -12.43 -23.07
N ARG A 128 5.66 -12.52 -24.16
CA ARG A 128 5.45 -13.55 -25.17
C ARG A 128 5.96 -14.89 -24.63
N ARG A 129 5.09 -15.89 -24.59
CA ARG A 129 5.45 -17.27 -24.24
C ARG A 129 5.64 -18.07 -25.53
N THR A 130 6.68 -18.89 -25.58
CA THR A 130 7.03 -19.73 -26.74
C THR A 130 7.04 -21.22 -26.35
N GLY A 131 6.92 -22.10 -27.35
CA GLY A 131 7.01 -23.56 -27.18
C GLY A 131 5.97 -24.16 -26.23
N LEU A 132 6.40 -25.12 -25.41
CA LEU A 132 5.54 -25.83 -24.45
C LEU A 132 4.89 -24.91 -23.41
N ALA A 133 5.54 -23.79 -23.07
CA ALA A 133 4.96 -22.79 -22.17
C ALA A 133 3.74 -22.08 -22.78
N ALA A 134 3.72 -21.91 -24.11
CA ALA A 134 2.56 -21.38 -24.82
C ALA A 134 1.40 -22.38 -24.81
N LEU A 135 1.67 -23.67 -25.01
CA LEU A 135 0.66 -24.73 -24.97
C LEU A 135 0.05 -24.87 -23.55
N ARG A 136 0.90 -24.88 -22.51
CA ARG A 136 0.43 -24.91 -21.12
C ARG A 136 -0.45 -23.71 -20.79
N HIS A 137 -0.09 -22.52 -21.27
CA HIS A 137 -0.89 -21.32 -21.06
C HIS A 137 -2.16 -21.30 -21.92
N TYR A 138 -2.16 -21.94 -23.08
CA TYR A 138 -3.37 -22.06 -23.88
C TYR A 138 -4.42 -22.94 -23.18
N LEU A 139 -3.99 -24.04 -22.56
CA LEU A 139 -4.89 -24.99 -21.90
C LEU A 139 -5.24 -24.60 -20.45
N PHE A 140 -4.31 -23.97 -19.72
CA PHE A 140 -4.45 -23.68 -18.28
C PHE A 140 -4.06 -22.24 -17.90
N GLY A 141 -3.95 -21.33 -18.87
CA GLY A 141 -3.58 -19.94 -18.60
C GLY A 141 -4.79 -19.05 -18.31
N PRO A 142 -4.58 -17.93 -17.60
CA PRO A 142 -5.63 -16.95 -17.36
C PRO A 142 -6.18 -16.36 -18.67
N PRO A 143 -7.44 -15.88 -18.66
CA PRO A 143 -8.06 -15.26 -19.83
C PRO A 143 -7.27 -14.03 -20.29
N LYS A 144 -7.32 -13.76 -21.59
CA LYS A 144 -6.68 -12.56 -22.16
C LYS A 144 -7.46 -11.31 -21.76
N LEU A 145 -6.73 -10.24 -21.46
CA LEU A 145 -7.33 -8.93 -21.19
C LEU A 145 -8.16 -8.46 -22.38
N HIS A 146 -9.36 -7.95 -22.09
CA HIS A 146 -10.28 -7.45 -23.10
C HIS A 146 -9.64 -6.32 -23.92
N GLN A 147 -9.93 -6.25 -25.23
CA GLN A 147 -9.30 -5.28 -26.13
C GLN A 147 -9.44 -3.84 -25.63
N ARG A 148 -10.60 -3.50 -25.08
CA ARG A 148 -10.92 -2.15 -24.55
C ARG A 148 -10.04 -1.73 -23.37
N LEU A 149 -9.57 -2.68 -22.58
CA LEU A 149 -8.74 -2.40 -21.39
C LEU A 149 -7.25 -2.32 -21.70
N ARG A 150 -6.84 -2.58 -22.95
CA ARG A 150 -5.41 -2.57 -23.32
C ARG A 150 -4.85 -1.16 -23.30
N GLU A 151 -5.64 -0.17 -23.68
CA GLU A 151 -5.22 1.24 -23.67
C GLU A 151 -5.00 1.73 -22.23
N GLU A 152 -5.94 1.45 -21.33
CA GLU A 152 -5.81 1.76 -19.90
C GLU A 152 -4.62 1.05 -19.26
N ARG A 153 -4.42 -0.24 -19.55
CA ARG A 153 -3.24 -0.99 -19.11
C ARG A 153 -1.97 -0.32 -19.60
N ASP A 154 -1.90 0.00 -20.90
CA ASP A 154 -0.71 0.60 -21.48
C ASP A 154 -0.45 1.99 -20.89
N LEU A 155 -1.49 2.77 -20.59
CA LEU A 155 -1.39 4.04 -19.86
C LEU A 155 -0.81 3.84 -18.46
N VAL A 156 -1.36 2.92 -17.66
CA VAL A 156 -0.86 2.62 -16.31
C VAL A 156 0.61 2.20 -16.34
N LEU A 157 0.99 1.32 -17.27
CA LEU A 157 2.38 0.90 -17.45
C LEU A 157 3.28 2.05 -17.93
N THR A 158 2.73 2.96 -18.74
CA THR A 158 3.46 4.14 -19.23
C THR A 158 3.73 5.13 -18.10
N ILE A 159 2.73 5.40 -17.25
CA ILE A 159 2.87 6.23 -16.04
C ILE A 159 3.89 5.59 -15.08
N ALA A 160 3.90 4.26 -14.96
CA ALA A 160 4.89 3.56 -14.14
C ALA A 160 6.33 3.69 -14.68
N GLN A 161 6.51 4.00 -15.97
CA GLN A 161 7.81 4.30 -16.55
C GLN A 161 8.19 5.78 -16.48
N CYS A 162 7.24 6.68 -16.17
CA CYS A 162 7.54 8.09 -15.93
C CYS A 162 8.25 8.23 -14.59
N GLY A 163 9.44 8.85 -14.60
CA GLY A 163 10.08 9.32 -13.38
C GLY A 163 9.48 10.65 -12.93
N LEU A 164 9.85 11.08 -11.72
CA LEU A 164 9.61 12.46 -11.30
C LEU A 164 10.47 13.39 -12.17
N ASP A 165 9.82 14.36 -12.81
CA ASP A 165 10.44 15.36 -13.69
C ASP A 165 10.26 16.74 -13.07
N SER A 166 11.35 17.47 -12.87
CA SER A 166 11.32 18.81 -12.30
C SER A 166 10.88 19.89 -13.28
N GLN A 167 10.90 19.59 -14.58
CA GLN A 167 10.41 20.51 -15.62
C GLN A 167 8.88 20.46 -15.76
N ASP A 168 8.25 19.43 -15.22
CA ASP A 168 6.81 19.27 -15.23
C ASP A 168 6.19 19.83 -13.94
N PRO A 169 5.39 20.92 -14.01
CA PRO A 169 4.80 21.52 -12.83
C PRO A 169 3.76 20.61 -12.14
N VAL A 170 3.10 19.72 -12.88
CA VAL A 170 2.13 18.77 -12.31
C VAL A 170 2.83 17.78 -11.39
N HIS A 171 4.04 17.35 -11.77
CA HIS A 171 4.83 16.43 -10.97
C HIS A 171 5.17 17.01 -9.59
N GLY A 172 5.59 18.28 -9.55
CA GLY A 172 5.85 18.97 -8.29
C GLY A 172 4.59 19.21 -7.46
N ARG A 173 3.48 19.59 -8.09
CA ARG A 173 2.21 19.80 -7.40
C ARG A 173 1.67 18.53 -6.74
N VAL A 174 1.80 17.37 -7.39
CA VAL A 174 1.41 16.07 -6.82
C VAL A 174 2.21 15.80 -5.54
N LEU A 175 3.53 15.97 -5.61
CA LEU A 175 4.41 15.68 -4.49
C LEU A 175 4.19 16.66 -3.31
N GLN A 176 4.02 17.94 -3.60
CA GLN A 176 3.66 18.96 -2.61
C GLN A 176 2.29 18.68 -1.98
N THR A 177 1.30 18.25 -2.76
CA THR A 177 -0.04 17.90 -2.26
C THR A 177 0.03 16.74 -1.28
N ILE A 178 0.79 15.69 -1.62
CA ILE A 178 1.03 14.55 -0.72
C ILE A 178 1.66 15.01 0.59
N TYR A 179 2.73 15.83 0.50
CA TYR A 179 3.42 16.35 1.67
C TYR A 179 2.46 17.15 2.57
N LYS A 180 1.69 18.09 2.00
CA LYS A 180 0.74 18.92 2.75
C LYS A 180 -0.35 18.08 3.43
N LYS A 181 -0.90 17.09 2.73
CA LYS A 181 -1.96 16.22 3.28
C LYS A 181 -1.47 15.35 4.45
N LEU A 182 -0.25 14.82 4.36
CA LEU A 182 0.31 13.97 5.42
C LEU A 182 0.84 14.76 6.61
N THR A 183 1.45 15.93 6.37
CA THR A 183 2.09 16.73 7.44
C THR A 183 1.18 17.81 8.03
N GLY A 184 0.12 18.20 7.33
CA GLY A 184 -0.67 19.38 7.67
C GLY A 184 0.04 20.72 7.35
N SER A 185 1.17 20.69 6.65
CA SER A 185 1.88 21.91 6.25
C SER A 185 1.02 22.78 5.32
N LYS A 186 1.09 24.10 5.51
CA LYS A 186 0.43 25.09 4.65
C LYS A 186 1.33 25.59 3.52
N PHE A 187 2.63 25.36 3.63
CA PHE A 187 3.63 25.89 2.69
C PHE A 187 3.97 24.89 1.60
N ASP A 188 4.23 25.41 0.40
CA ASP A 188 4.82 24.64 -0.68
C ASP A 188 6.27 24.31 -0.34
N CYS A 189 6.64 23.04 -0.45
CA CYS A 189 8.00 22.59 -0.28
C CYS A 189 8.71 22.49 -1.63
N ALA A 190 10.03 22.67 -1.63
CA ALA A 190 10.83 22.55 -2.85
C ALA A 190 10.83 21.09 -3.35
N LEU A 191 10.89 20.90 -4.68
CA LEU A 191 11.00 19.56 -5.28
C LEU A 191 12.21 18.74 -4.80
N HIS A 192 13.23 19.42 -4.27
CA HIS A 192 14.41 18.81 -3.67
C HIS A 192 14.64 19.39 -2.28
N GLY A 193 14.99 18.54 -1.31
CA GLY A 193 15.34 18.96 0.04
C GLY A 193 15.12 17.86 1.07
N ASN A 194 15.72 18.03 2.25
CA ASN A 194 15.76 17.00 3.30
C ASN A 194 14.37 16.67 3.88
N HIS A 195 13.37 17.52 3.67
CA HIS A 195 11.98 17.27 4.10
C HIS A 195 11.34 16.05 3.41
N TRP A 196 11.90 15.57 2.30
CA TRP A 196 11.45 14.31 1.70
C TRP A 196 11.84 13.09 2.55
N GLU A 197 12.93 13.18 3.33
CA GLU A 197 13.31 12.12 4.26
C GLU A 197 12.29 11.99 5.41
N ASP A 198 11.62 13.09 5.80
CA ASP A 198 10.53 13.04 6.78
C ASP A 198 9.36 12.18 6.29
N LEU A 199 9.11 12.14 4.98
CA LEU A 199 8.10 11.28 4.34
C LEU A 199 8.58 9.84 4.11
N GLY A 200 9.87 9.55 4.32
CA GLY A 200 10.47 8.24 4.13
C GLY A 200 11.15 8.03 2.76
N PHE A 201 11.40 9.09 1.99
CA PHE A 201 12.30 9.01 0.83
C PHE A 201 13.76 8.83 1.30
N GLN A 202 14.59 8.13 0.52
CA GLN A 202 15.96 7.79 0.91
C GLN A 202 16.92 9.01 0.92
N GLY A 203 16.50 10.17 0.43
CA GLY A 203 17.28 11.41 0.52
C GLY A 203 16.55 12.63 -0.02
N ALA A 204 17.29 13.72 -0.24
CA ALA A 204 16.74 14.99 -0.69
C ALA A 204 16.13 14.98 -2.11
N ASN A 205 16.38 13.94 -2.91
CA ASN A 205 15.80 13.79 -4.25
C ASN A 205 14.84 12.60 -4.34
N PRO A 206 13.52 12.83 -4.28
CA PRO A 206 12.50 11.78 -4.29
C PRO A 206 12.43 11.02 -5.63
N ALA A 207 13.00 11.56 -6.71
CA ALA A 207 13.10 10.85 -7.99
C ALA A 207 13.93 9.55 -7.89
N THR A 208 14.83 9.46 -6.90
CA THR A 208 15.73 8.31 -6.75
C THR A 208 15.03 7.06 -6.23
N ASP A 209 13.99 7.22 -5.42
CA ASP A 209 13.18 6.14 -4.85
C ASP A 209 12.13 5.60 -5.84
N LEU A 210 11.72 6.41 -6.81
CA LEU A 210 10.65 6.11 -7.76
C LEU A 210 11.12 5.29 -8.98
N ARG A 211 12.28 4.63 -8.93
CA ARG A 211 12.85 3.89 -10.08
C ARG A 211 12.05 2.66 -10.50
N GLY A 212 11.34 2.03 -9.57
CA GLY A 212 10.60 0.79 -9.81
C GLY A 212 9.20 1.03 -10.36
N ALA A 213 8.38 1.76 -9.62
CA ALA A 213 6.98 2.02 -9.95
C ALA A 213 6.75 3.39 -10.61
N GLY A 214 7.79 4.22 -10.76
CA GLY A 214 7.68 5.55 -11.37
C GLY A 214 6.64 6.43 -10.70
N PHE A 215 6.01 7.25 -11.53
CA PHE A 215 4.98 8.19 -11.12
C PHE A 215 3.68 7.50 -10.70
N LEU A 216 3.50 6.22 -11.07
CA LEU A 216 2.34 5.45 -10.63
C LEU A 216 2.32 5.30 -9.11
N ALA A 217 3.47 5.21 -8.44
CA ALA A 217 3.53 5.18 -6.98
C ALA A 217 3.02 6.50 -6.36
N LEU A 218 3.37 7.64 -6.95
CA LEU A 218 2.88 8.94 -6.51
C LEU A 218 1.37 9.10 -6.75
N LEU A 219 0.83 8.59 -7.85
CA LEU A 219 -0.62 8.62 -8.07
C LEU A 219 -1.39 7.78 -7.04
N HIS A 220 -0.87 6.62 -6.65
CA HIS A 220 -1.49 5.81 -5.60
C HIS A 220 -1.44 6.52 -4.25
N LEU A 221 -0.30 7.13 -3.92
CA LEU A 221 -0.16 7.89 -2.68
C LEU A 221 -1.06 9.13 -2.68
N LEU A 222 -1.17 9.82 -3.81
CA LEU A 222 -2.10 10.94 -3.98
C LEU A 222 -3.56 10.48 -3.78
N TYR A 223 -3.96 9.35 -4.36
CA TYR A 223 -5.30 8.79 -4.17
C TYR A 223 -5.58 8.50 -2.69
N LEU A 224 -4.61 7.89 -1.99
CA LEU A 224 -4.69 7.57 -0.57
C LEU A 224 -4.88 8.81 0.33
N VAL A 225 -4.23 9.93 0.01
CA VAL A 225 -4.26 11.13 0.86
C VAL A 225 -5.35 12.13 0.45
N MET A 226 -5.98 11.94 -0.70
CA MET A 226 -7.07 12.80 -1.18
C MET A 226 -8.44 12.29 -0.75
N ASP A 227 -8.59 11.00 -0.48
CA ASP A 227 -9.86 10.43 -0.02
C ASP A 227 -10.06 10.64 1.49
N SER A 228 -11.21 11.19 1.87
CA SER A 228 -11.49 11.59 3.26
C SER A 228 -11.58 10.41 4.24
N LYS A 229 -11.87 9.21 3.75
CA LYS A 229 -11.95 8.00 4.58
C LYS A 229 -10.57 7.40 4.84
N THR A 230 -9.66 7.51 3.88
CA THR A 230 -8.32 6.94 3.95
C THR A 230 -7.25 7.91 4.44
N LEU A 231 -7.48 9.23 4.33
CA LEU A 231 -6.56 10.26 4.82
C LEU A 231 -6.21 10.11 6.33
N PRO A 232 -7.16 9.89 7.25
CA PRO A 232 -6.82 9.73 8.67
C PRO A 232 -5.91 8.51 8.93
N MET A 233 -6.15 7.41 8.19
CA MET A 233 -5.28 6.24 8.24
C MET A 233 -3.88 6.56 7.71
N ALA A 234 -3.78 7.27 6.59
CA ALA A 234 -2.50 7.66 6.01
C ALA A 234 -1.68 8.56 6.96
N GLN A 235 -2.34 9.50 7.63
CA GLN A 235 -1.73 10.36 8.65
C GLN A 235 -1.29 9.56 9.87
N GLU A 236 -2.06 8.56 10.31
CA GLU A 236 -1.67 7.69 11.41
C GLU A 236 -0.47 6.80 11.06
N ILE A 237 -0.44 6.24 9.84
CA ILE A 237 0.72 5.50 9.33
C ILE A 237 1.96 6.41 9.34
N PHE A 238 1.82 7.64 8.86
CA PHE A 238 2.89 8.64 8.87
C PHE A 238 3.33 9.03 10.29
N ARG A 239 2.39 9.17 11.24
CA ARG A 239 2.71 9.46 12.63
C ARG A 239 3.47 8.30 13.29
N LEU A 240 3.04 7.07 13.02
CA LEU A 240 3.66 5.86 13.56
C LEU A 240 5.06 5.62 12.98
N SER A 241 5.26 5.85 11.68
CA SER A 241 6.59 5.69 11.06
C SER A 241 7.66 6.61 11.67
N ARG A 242 7.24 7.71 12.29
CA ARG A 242 8.09 8.67 12.99
C ARG A 242 8.24 8.40 14.49
N HIS A 243 7.64 7.33 15.01
CA HIS A 243 7.68 7.06 16.44
C HIS A 243 9.08 6.61 16.89
N HIS A 244 9.57 7.19 17.99
CA HIS A 244 10.94 7.00 18.51
C HIS A 244 11.37 5.52 18.67
N ILE A 245 10.44 4.63 19.01
CA ILE A 245 10.69 3.18 19.15
C ILE A 245 11.17 2.53 17.83
N GLN A 246 10.70 3.03 16.69
CA GLN A 246 11.10 2.54 15.36
C GLN A 246 12.47 3.09 14.93
N ILE A 247 12.82 4.28 15.40
CA ILE A 247 14.09 4.95 15.10
C ILE A 247 15.23 4.32 15.93
N GLU A 248 15.03 4.03 17.21
CA GLU A 248 16.04 3.41 18.08
C GLU A 248 16.43 1.99 17.63
N ARG A 249 15.46 1.20 17.13
CA ARG A 249 15.71 -0.17 16.66
C ARG A 249 16.58 -0.21 15.39
N ASN A 250 16.63 0.88 14.61
CA ASN A 250 17.48 1.00 13.43
C ASN A 250 18.89 1.55 13.75
N GLN A 251 19.06 2.28 14.85
CA GLN A 251 20.39 2.77 15.27
C GLN A 251 21.21 1.76 16.08
N GLY A 252 20.58 0.70 16.62
CA GLY A 252 21.26 -0.37 17.36
C GLY A 252 21.89 -1.49 16.51
N LYS A 253 22.03 -1.31 15.20
CA LYS A 253 22.63 -2.30 14.27
C LYS A 253 23.86 -1.76 13.50
N GLY A 254 24.53 -0.75 14.06
CA GLY A 254 25.84 -0.27 13.59
C GLY A 254 26.99 -1.04 14.22
#